data_AF-A0A842KVG5-F1
#
_entry.id   AF-A0A842KVG5-F1
#
_cell.length_a   1.000
_cell.length_b   1.000
_cell.length_c   1.000
_cell.angle_alpha   90.00
_cell.angle_beta   90.00
_cell.angle_gamma   90.00
#
_symmetry.space_group_name_H-M   'P 1'
#
loop_
_entity.id
_entity.type
_entity.pdbx_description
1 polymer ?
#
loop_
_entity_poly.entity_id
_entity_poly.type
_entity_poly.pdbx_seq_one_letter_code
_entity_poly.pdbx_strand_id
1 'polypeptide(L)'
;MIVLNRKKRIIELLPIGKAKGALNSRRKPLFQGYIRLTRTAKGLRIKRFIIKKGKKEKPTAPAEAIKLLRKQLIFLPKKDDEIEEFLASLNIKNRYARVCNHCLLEGYVTIITKGFKYHNQWICKQCADEVIKREIKYNGMDKKTFKNFKRLLQ
;
A
#
# COMPACT_ATOMS: atom_id res chain seq x y z
N MET A 1 -0.98 10.68 -7.32
CA MET A 1 -1.10 9.21 -7.38
C MET A 1 -1.66 8.69 -6.07
N ILE A 2 -2.52 7.67 -6.15
CA ILE A 2 -3.14 6.99 -5.01
C ILE A 2 -2.86 5.50 -5.13
N VAL A 3 -2.44 4.88 -4.02
CA VAL A 3 -2.39 3.41 -3.90
C VAL A 3 -3.63 2.95 -3.16
N LEU A 4 -4.36 1.98 -3.70
CA LEU A 4 -5.45 1.29 -3.02
C LEU A 4 -4.99 -0.08 -2.55
N ASN A 5 -5.05 -0.32 -1.25
CA ASN A 5 -4.59 -1.56 -0.65
C ASN A 5 -5.73 -2.27 0.09
N ARG A 6 -5.99 -3.52 -0.24
CA ARG A 6 -7.03 -4.34 0.42
C ARG A 6 -6.53 -4.86 1.76
N LYS A 7 -7.24 -4.51 2.85
CA LYS A 7 -7.10 -5.10 4.20
C LYS A 7 -8.43 -5.73 4.62
N LYS A 8 -8.58 -7.04 4.40
CA LYS A 8 -9.83 -7.79 4.65
C LYS A 8 -11.00 -7.13 3.92
N ARG A 9 -11.99 -6.58 4.64
CA ARG A 9 -13.17 -5.90 4.08
C ARG A 9 -12.99 -4.39 3.87
N ILE A 10 -11.83 -3.84 4.23
CA ILE A 10 -11.53 -2.41 4.12
C ILE A 10 -10.51 -2.22 2.99
N ILE A 11 -10.70 -1.17 2.21
CA ILE A 11 -9.75 -0.69 1.21
C ILE A 11 -9.08 0.54 1.78
N GLU A 12 -7.77 0.49 1.97
CA GLU A 12 -6.98 1.65 2.33
C GLU A 12 -6.68 2.48 1.10
N LEU A 13 -6.90 3.79 1.21
CA LEU A 13 -6.62 4.79 0.20
C LEU A 13 -5.41 5.61 0.66
N LEU A 14 -4.30 5.50 -0.09
CA LEU A 14 -3.00 6.07 0.29
C LEU A 14 -2.52 7.06 -0.80
N PRO A 15 -2.94 8.33 -0.73
CA PRO A 15 -2.48 9.38 -1.64
C PRO A 15 -1.03 9.76 -1.34
N ILE A 16 -0.15 9.60 -2.32
CA ILE A 16 1.29 9.85 -2.16
C ILE A 16 1.83 10.93 -3.09
N GLY A 17 0.96 11.65 -3.80
CA GLY A 17 1.39 12.73 -4.71
C GLY A 17 2.14 12.20 -5.94
N LYS A 18 3.28 12.80 -6.30
CA LYS A 18 4.10 12.43 -7.47
C LYS A 18 4.85 11.10 -7.23
N ALA A 19 4.89 10.20 -8.20
CA ALA A 19 5.50 8.88 -8.06
C ALA A 19 7.02 8.89 -7.75
N LYS A 20 7.78 9.86 -8.29
CA LYS A 20 9.24 9.94 -8.15
C LYS A 20 9.73 9.81 -6.69
N GLY A 21 9.05 10.46 -5.75
CA GLY A 21 9.45 10.44 -4.33
C GLY A 21 9.04 9.19 -3.54
N ALA A 22 8.39 8.21 -4.16
CA ALA A 22 8.04 6.93 -3.53
C ALA A 22 8.80 5.74 -4.14
N LEU A 23 9.66 6.00 -5.13
CA LEU A 23 10.41 4.97 -5.84
C LEU A 23 11.60 4.54 -4.99
N ASN A 24 11.62 3.27 -4.58
CA ASN A 24 12.60 2.64 -3.69
C ASN A 24 12.85 3.38 -2.36
N SER A 25 11.99 4.32 -1.99
CA SER A 25 12.10 5.17 -0.82
C SER A 25 10.76 5.22 -0.07
N ARG A 26 10.82 5.11 1.26
CA ARG A 26 9.64 5.13 2.13
C ARG A 26 8.99 6.50 2.08
N ARG A 27 7.71 6.55 1.70
CA ARG A 27 6.95 7.79 1.67
C ARG A 27 5.72 7.72 2.56
N LYS A 28 5.53 8.77 3.35
CA LYS A 28 4.30 8.96 4.13
C LYS A 28 3.19 9.45 3.21
N PRO A 29 2.00 8.83 3.21
CA PRO A 29 0.86 9.34 2.47
C PRO A 29 0.38 10.67 3.06
N LEU A 30 -0.26 11.51 2.23
CA LEU A 30 -0.82 12.80 2.65
C LEU A 30 -1.88 12.64 3.74
N PHE A 31 -2.62 11.53 3.68
CA PHE A 31 -3.54 11.05 4.71
C PHE A 31 -3.79 9.56 4.47
N GLN A 32 -4.46 8.89 5.40
CA GLN A 32 -4.95 7.52 5.19
C GLN A 32 -6.47 7.57 5.03
N GLY A 33 -6.99 7.03 3.94
CA GLY A 33 -8.42 6.87 3.73
C GLY A 33 -8.82 5.41 3.93
N TYR A 34 -10.04 5.17 4.41
CA TYR A 34 -10.60 3.84 4.58
C TYR A 34 -11.95 3.78 3.88
N ILE A 35 -12.04 2.96 2.84
CA ILE A 35 -13.25 2.74 2.05
C ILE A 35 -13.78 1.35 2.38
N ARG A 36 -15.09 1.26 2.61
CA ARG A 36 -15.81 -0.02 2.67
C ARG A 36 -16.80 -0.06 1.52
N LEU A 37 -16.65 -1.06 0.65
CA LEU A 37 -17.60 -1.31 -0.42
C LEU A 37 -18.77 -2.18 0.07
N THR A 38 -19.87 -2.09 -0.66
CA THR A 38 -21.03 -2.97 -0.52
C THR A 38 -21.58 -3.28 -1.90
N ARG A 39 -22.04 -4.51 -2.10
CA ARG A 39 -22.78 -4.93 -3.29
C ARG A 39 -24.23 -4.44 -3.17
N THR A 40 -24.77 -3.90 -4.25
CA THR A 40 -26.19 -3.51 -4.38
C THR A 40 -26.72 -4.05 -5.70
N ALA A 41 -28.04 -4.02 -5.91
CA ALA A 41 -28.66 -4.39 -7.19
C ALA A 41 -28.10 -3.56 -8.38
N LYS A 42 -27.60 -2.34 -8.11
CA LYS A 42 -27.00 -1.43 -9.10
C LYS A 42 -25.46 -1.48 -9.12
N GLY A 43 -24.86 -2.56 -8.61
CA GLY A 43 -23.40 -2.76 -8.58
C GLY A 43 -22.74 -2.36 -7.25
N LEU A 44 -21.40 -2.24 -7.26
CA LEU A 44 -20.61 -1.89 -6.08
C LEU A 44 -20.72 -0.41 -5.73
N ARG A 45 -20.93 -0.12 -4.44
CA ARG A 45 -21.02 1.24 -3.91
C ARG A 45 -20.17 1.40 -2.67
N ILE A 46 -19.71 2.63 -2.41
CA ILE A 46 -19.03 2.97 -1.16
C ILE A 46 -20.08 3.07 -0.05
N LYS A 47 -20.04 2.14 0.91
CA LYS A 47 -20.87 2.15 2.12
C LYS A 47 -20.36 3.15 3.15
N ARG A 48 -19.04 3.24 3.31
CA ARG A 48 -18.39 4.12 4.30
C ARG A 48 -17.07 4.60 3.78
N PHE A 49 -16.78 5.88 3.99
CA PHE A 49 -15.47 6.48 3.75
C PHE A 49 -15.03 7.30 4.96
N ILE A 50 -13.82 7.03 5.46
CA ILE A 50 -13.21 7.74 6.59
C ILE A 50 -11.85 8.24 6.16
N ILE A 51 -11.53 9.49 6.46
CA ILE A 51 -10.18 10.05 6.33
C ILE A 51 -9.56 10.14 7.72
N LYS A 52 -8.37 9.55 7.88
CA LYS A 52 -7.55 9.62 9.08
C LYS A 52 -6.33 10.50 8.84
N LYS A 53 -6.17 11.51 9.70
CA LYS A 53 -5.02 12.41 9.74
C LYS A 53 -4.49 12.43 11.17
N GLY A 54 -3.42 11.68 11.43
CA GLY A 54 -2.89 11.49 12.78
C GLY A 54 -3.91 10.80 13.68
N LYS A 55 -4.29 11.44 14.79
CA LYS A 55 -5.30 10.94 15.73
C LYS A 55 -6.74 11.28 15.34
N LYS A 56 -6.96 12.15 14.35
CA LYS A 56 -8.31 12.58 13.94
C LYS A 56 -8.84 11.67 12.83
N GLU A 57 -10.04 11.14 13.03
CA GLU A 57 -10.81 10.39 12.04
C GLU A 57 -12.07 11.17 11.66
N LYS A 58 -12.24 11.44 10.37
CA LYS A 58 -13.37 12.20 9.84
C LYS A 58 -14.18 11.34 8.86
N PRO A 59 -15.39 10.89 9.22
CA PRO A 59 -16.34 10.36 8.26
C PRO A 59 -16.55 11.36 7.14
N THR A 60 -16.42 10.92 5.91
CA THR A 60 -16.48 11.77 4.72
C THR A 60 -17.47 11.17 3.74
N ALA A 61 -18.18 12.01 3.00
CA ALA A 61 -19.20 11.55 2.06
C ALA A 61 -18.59 10.64 0.97
N PRO A 62 -19.31 9.59 0.55
CA PRO A 62 -18.90 8.73 -0.57
C PRO A 62 -18.53 9.48 -1.86
N ALA A 63 -19.25 10.57 -2.16
CA ALA A 63 -18.99 11.40 -3.34
C ALA A 63 -17.58 12.03 -3.34
N GLU A 64 -17.07 12.42 -2.17
CA GLU A 64 -15.72 12.97 -2.05
C GLU A 64 -14.64 11.91 -2.30
N ALA A 65 -14.86 10.66 -1.90
CA ALA A 65 -13.96 9.55 -2.26
C ALA A 65 -13.88 9.38 -3.78
N ILE A 66 -15.03 9.39 -4.46
CA ILE A 66 -15.10 9.26 -5.93
C ILE A 66 -14.38 10.43 -6.60
N LYS A 67 -14.58 11.66 -6.11
CA LYS A 67 -13.89 12.86 -6.60
C LYS A 67 -12.37 12.76 -6.45
N LEU A 68 -11.88 12.22 -5.34
CA LEU A 68 -10.45 11.98 -5.12
C LEU A 68 -9.90 10.93 -6.09
N LEU A 69 -10.62 9.81 -6.27
CA LEU A 69 -10.21 8.73 -7.15
C LEU A 69 -10.12 9.18 -8.62
N ARG A 70 -11.08 10.00 -9.09
CA ARG A 70 -11.08 10.51 -10.48
C ARG A 70 -9.94 11.48 -10.78
N LYS A 71 -9.44 12.20 -9.77
CA LYS A 71 -8.41 13.24 -9.96
C LYS A 71 -6.99 12.71 -10.06
N GLN A 72 -6.75 11.43 -9.76
CA GLN A 72 -5.40 10.90 -9.56
C GLN A 72 -5.26 9.53 -10.22
N LEU A 73 -4.05 9.19 -10.65
CA LEU A 73 -3.73 7.83 -11.09
C LEU A 73 -3.85 6.85 -9.92
N ILE A 74 -4.57 5.75 -10.15
CA ILE A 74 -4.84 4.70 -9.17
C ILE A 74 -3.90 3.51 -9.41
N PHE A 75 -3.28 3.05 -8.32
CA PHE A 75 -2.39 1.90 -8.33
C PHE A 75 -2.85 0.82 -7.36
N LEU A 76 -2.81 -0.43 -7.82
CA LEU A 76 -3.10 -1.62 -7.01
C LEU A 76 -1.79 -2.40 -6.77
N PRO A 77 -1.49 -2.79 -5.52
CA PRO A 77 -0.34 -3.65 -5.21
C PRO A 77 -0.47 -5.07 -5.79
N LYS A 78 -1.70 -5.52 -6.00
CA LYS A 78 -2.08 -6.85 -6.50
C LYS A 78 -3.45 -6.80 -7.17
N LYS A 79 -3.78 -7.82 -7.96
CA LYS A 79 -5.12 -8.00 -8.54
C LYS A 79 -6.18 -8.09 -7.45
N ASP A 80 -7.28 -7.35 -7.64
CA ASP A 80 -8.44 -7.35 -6.73
C ASP A 80 -9.70 -7.07 -7.54
N ASP A 81 -10.42 -8.14 -7.90
CA ASP A 81 -11.56 -8.07 -8.83
C ASP A 81 -12.66 -7.12 -8.34
N GLU A 82 -12.91 -7.06 -7.02
CA GLU A 82 -13.94 -6.16 -6.47
C GLU A 82 -13.50 -4.68 -6.55
N ILE A 83 -12.22 -4.36 -6.33
CA ILE A 83 -11.72 -2.98 -6.54
C ILE A 83 -11.77 -2.63 -8.02
N GLU A 84 -11.33 -3.54 -8.88
CA GLU A 84 -11.25 -3.33 -10.31
C GLU A 84 -12.64 -3.13 -10.93
N GLU A 85 -13.61 -3.95 -10.55
CA GLU A 85 -15.01 -3.82 -10.94
C GLU A 85 -15.60 -2.47 -10.47
N PHE A 86 -15.35 -2.10 -9.21
CA PHE A 86 -15.80 -0.82 -8.67
C PHE A 86 -15.20 0.37 -9.44
N LEU A 87 -13.90 0.36 -9.70
CA LEU A 87 -13.23 1.42 -10.46
C LEU A 87 -13.71 1.47 -11.91
N ALA A 88 -13.92 0.31 -12.54
CA ALA A 88 -14.47 0.20 -13.89
C ALA A 88 -15.88 0.79 -13.98
N SER A 89 -16.76 0.54 -13.00
CA SER A 89 -18.09 1.13 -12.93
C SER A 89 -18.09 2.67 -12.86
N LEU A 90 -16.98 3.26 -12.41
CA LEU A 90 -16.77 4.71 -12.33
C LEU A 90 -15.98 5.27 -13.52
N ASN A 91 -15.65 4.42 -14.50
CA ASN A 91 -14.77 4.69 -15.64
C ASN A 91 -13.35 5.15 -15.23
N ILE A 92 -12.83 4.58 -14.14
CA ILE A 92 -11.50 4.90 -13.59
C ILE A 92 -10.53 3.78 -13.95
N LYS A 93 -9.50 4.12 -14.73
CA LYS A 93 -8.41 3.18 -15.05
C LYS A 93 -7.49 2.99 -13.84
N ASN A 94 -7.10 1.75 -13.57
CA ASN A 94 -6.10 1.40 -12.57
C ASN A 94 -4.85 0.82 -13.24
N ARG A 95 -3.74 0.79 -12.49
CA ARG A 95 -2.48 0.16 -12.90
C ARG A 95 -1.94 -0.68 -11.75
N TYR A 96 -1.14 -1.68 -12.06
CA TYR A 96 -0.41 -2.40 -11.02
C TYR A 96 0.94 -1.73 -10.74
N ALA A 97 1.33 -1.73 -9.47
CA ALA A 97 2.69 -1.39 -9.06
C ALA A 97 3.13 -2.37 -7.97
N ARG A 98 4.39 -2.79 -8.03
CA ARG A 98 5.00 -3.53 -6.91
C ARG A 98 5.19 -2.56 -5.76
N VAL A 99 4.55 -2.83 -4.64
CA VAL A 99 4.67 -2.01 -3.42
C VAL A 99 5.24 -2.87 -2.31
N CYS A 100 6.08 -2.28 -1.45
CA CYS A 100 6.62 -2.97 -0.28
C CYS A 100 5.51 -3.27 0.73
N ASN A 101 5.23 -4.55 0.98
CA ASN A 101 4.20 -4.97 1.91
C ASN A 101 4.50 -4.55 3.36
N HIS A 102 5.76 -4.60 3.78
CA HIS A 102 6.16 -4.16 5.12
C HIS A 102 5.93 -2.66 5.31
N CYS A 103 6.27 -1.84 4.31
CA CYS A 103 5.98 -0.40 4.36
C CYS A 103 4.47 -0.14 4.45
N LEU A 104 3.65 -0.86 3.67
CA LEU A 104 2.19 -0.75 3.71
C LEU A 104 1.60 -1.11 5.08
N LEU A 105 2.15 -2.12 5.76
CA LEU A 105 1.73 -2.49 7.11
C LEU A 105 1.99 -1.35 8.11
N GLU A 106 3.12 -0.67 7.98
CA GLU A 106 3.51 0.49 8.80
C GLU A 106 2.82 1.80 8.37
N GLY A 107 1.97 1.77 7.34
CA GLY A 107 1.25 2.95 6.84
C GLY A 107 2.08 3.86 5.93
N TYR A 108 3.24 3.40 5.47
CA TYR A 108 4.05 4.02 4.43
C TYR A 108 3.76 3.38 3.07
N VAL A 109 4.21 4.05 2.00
CA VAL A 109 4.17 3.50 0.65
C VAL A 109 5.56 3.58 0.06
N THR A 110 6.04 2.45 -0.48
CA THR A 110 7.29 2.34 -1.22
C THR A 110 7.03 1.55 -2.47
N ILE A 111 7.20 2.17 -3.64
CA ILE A 111 7.13 1.49 -4.93
C ILE A 111 8.48 0.84 -5.20
N ILE A 112 8.45 -0.44 -5.56
CA ILE A 112 9.63 -1.27 -5.76
C ILE A 112 9.89 -1.38 -7.27
N THR A 113 11.06 -0.92 -7.71
CA THR A 113 11.59 -1.34 -9.01
C THR A 113 12.59 -2.48 -8.85
N LYS A 114 13.40 -2.44 -7.80
CA LYS A 114 14.30 -3.52 -7.37
C LYS A 114 14.01 -3.84 -5.90
N GLY A 115 13.67 -5.09 -5.61
CA GLY A 115 13.33 -5.51 -4.25
C GLY A 115 13.46 -7.01 -4.10
N PHE A 116 13.12 -7.49 -2.91
CA PHE A 116 13.35 -8.86 -2.48
C PHE A 116 12.01 -9.54 -2.23
N LYS A 117 11.96 -10.86 -2.43
CA LYS A 117 10.80 -11.67 -2.03
C LYS A 117 11.04 -12.22 -0.62
N TYR A 118 10.07 -12.05 0.25
CA TYR A 118 10.04 -12.62 1.59
C TYR A 118 8.64 -13.17 1.85
N HIS A 119 8.51 -14.48 2.11
CA HIS A 119 7.22 -15.19 2.20
C HIS A 119 6.22 -14.81 1.09
N ASN A 120 6.66 -14.84 -0.18
CA ASN A 120 5.87 -14.47 -1.36
C ASN A 120 5.41 -13.00 -1.42
N GLN A 121 5.98 -12.13 -0.60
CA GLN A 121 5.71 -10.69 -0.59
C GLN A 121 6.91 -9.90 -1.06
N TRP A 122 6.68 -8.83 -1.79
CA TRP A 122 7.74 -7.91 -2.17
C TRP A 122 8.08 -6.97 -1.02
N ILE A 123 9.36 -6.88 -0.69
CA ILE A 123 9.89 -5.94 0.29
C ILE A 123 11.01 -5.08 -0.32
N CYS A 124 11.09 -3.82 0.10
CA CYS A 124 12.19 -2.95 -0.31
C CYS A 124 13.48 -3.32 0.44
N LYS A 125 14.63 -2.85 -0.07
CA LYS A 125 15.95 -3.10 0.54
C LYS A 125 16.01 -2.74 2.03
N GLN A 126 15.42 -1.62 2.41
CA GLN A 126 15.38 -1.20 3.82
C GLN A 126 14.65 -2.23 4.70
N CYS A 127 13.48 -2.72 4.25
CA CYS A 127 12.73 -3.73 4.99
C CYS A 127 13.45 -5.09 4.98
N ALA A 128 14.16 -5.44 3.89
CA ALA A 128 14.98 -6.66 3.84
C ALA A 128 16.13 -6.61 4.84
N ASP A 129 16.86 -5.48 4.93
CA ASP A 129 17.89 -5.27 5.94
C ASP A 129 17.32 -5.41 7.38
N GLU A 130 16.11 -4.91 7.63
CA GLU A 130 15.43 -5.05 8.92
C GLU A 130 15.04 -6.50 9.24
N VAL A 131 14.59 -7.29 8.25
CA VAL A 131 14.29 -8.73 8.43
C VAL A 131 15.56 -9.48 8.80
N ILE A 132 16.66 -9.32 8.06
CA ILE A 132 17.93 -10.01 8.35
C ILE A 132 18.41 -9.66 9.77
N LYS A 133 18.33 -8.39 10.18
CA LYS A 133 18.70 -7.99 11.55
C LYS A 133 17.86 -8.70 12.61
N ARG A 134 16.55 -8.88 12.37
CA ARG A 134 15.65 -9.58 13.29
C ARG A 134 15.99 -11.06 13.37
N GLU A 135 16.23 -11.72 12.24
CA GLU A 135 16.60 -13.14 12.20
C GLU A 135 17.93 -13.44 12.89
N ILE A 136 18.94 -12.59 12.69
CA ILE A 136 20.23 -12.72 13.38
C ILE A 136 20.04 -12.62 14.89
N LYS A 137 19.25 -11.63 15.34
CA LYS A 137 18.96 -11.44 16.76
C LYS A 137 18.19 -12.63 17.35
N TYR A 138 17.19 -13.16 16.61
CA TYR A 138 16.37 -14.28 17.06
C TYR A 138 17.20 -15.56 17.23
N ASN A 139 18.11 -15.82 16.29
CA ASN A 139 18.99 -17.01 16.31
C ASN A 139 20.25 -16.84 17.18
N GLY A 140 20.35 -15.76 17.98
CA GLY A 140 21.51 -15.51 18.85
C GLY A 140 22.84 -15.30 18.11
N MET A 141 22.80 -14.99 16.81
CA MET A 141 24.01 -14.84 15.98
C MET A 141 24.67 -13.47 16.17
N ASP A 142 26.01 -13.42 16.04
CA ASP A 142 26.77 -12.17 16.15
C ASP A 142 26.42 -11.19 15.02
N LYS A 143 26.46 -9.88 15.32
CA LYS A 143 26.27 -8.78 14.36
C LYS A 143 27.26 -8.84 13.20
N LYS A 144 28.44 -9.46 13.37
CA LYS A 144 29.40 -9.69 12.26
C LYS A 144 28.78 -10.50 11.13
N THR A 145 27.90 -11.45 11.45
CA THR A 145 27.19 -12.29 10.47
C THR A 145 26.23 -11.49 9.59
N PHE A 146 25.75 -10.33 10.04
CA PHE A 146 24.90 -9.44 9.23
C PHE A 146 25.56 -8.98 7.94
N LYS A 147 26.88 -8.68 7.97
CA LYS A 147 27.61 -8.28 6.76
C LYS A 147 27.60 -9.38 5.70
N ASN A 148 27.68 -10.64 6.12
CA ASN A 148 27.67 -11.80 5.22
C ASN A 148 26.29 -11.99 4.59
N PHE A 149 25.22 -11.97 5.38
CA PHE A 149 23.85 -12.08 4.85
C PHE A 149 23.45 -10.89 3.98
N LYS A 150 23.90 -9.68 4.30
CA LYS A 150 23.62 -8.48 3.50
C LYS A 150 24.20 -8.59 2.08
N ARG A 151 25.29 -9.33 1.88
CA ARG A 151 25.86 -9.58 0.54
C ARG A 151 24.93 -10.44 -0.33
N LEU A 152 24.05 -11.25 0.26
CA LEU A 152 23.03 -12.01 -0.48
C LEU A 152 21.88 -11.15 -1.01
N LEU A 153 21.79 -9.88 -0.57
CA LEU A 153 20.82 -8.90 -1.06
C LEU A 153 21.38 -8.03 -2.21
N GLN A 154 22.53 -8.38 -2.81
CA GLN A 154 23.17 -7.61 -3.89
C GLN A 154 22.75 -8.10 -5.27
#